data_AF-A0A2N1AJV3-F1
#
_entry.id   AF-A0A2N1AJV3-F1
#
_cell.length_a   1.000
_cell.length_b   1.000
_cell.length_c   1.000
_cell.angle_alpha   90.00
_cell.angle_beta   90.00
_cell.angle_gamma   90.00
#
_symmetry.space_group_name_H-M   'P 1'
#
loop_
_entity.id
_entity.type
_entity.pdbx_description
1 polymer ?
#
loop_
_entity_poly.entity_id
_entity_poly.type
_entity_poly.pdbx_seq_one_letter_code
_entity_poly.pdbx_strand_id
1 'polypeptide(L)'
;MSALYAPGARVVIRDCEWIVRRADASDDGGYILTVDGLSELVSGKSARFLTKLEEAENAIRTLNPAKARLEEDLTPGFEKSRLFIETQLRQITPQMTIFTWATKRRWIRCRASSTHRCRRSAEPPAYPNC
;
A
#
# COMPACT_ATOMS: atom_id res chain seq x y z
N MET A 1 -2.67 -13.36 26.51
CA MET A 1 -1.29 -13.47 25.99
C MET A 1 -1.18 -12.49 24.84
N SER A 2 -0.74 -11.25 25.08
CA SER A 2 -0.54 -10.29 23.97
C SER A 2 0.66 -10.76 23.17
N ALA A 3 0.45 -11.20 21.93
CA ALA A 3 1.55 -11.51 21.03
C ALA A 3 2.43 -10.26 20.92
N LEU A 4 3.74 -10.40 21.18
CA LEU A 4 4.73 -9.32 21.03
C LEU A 4 4.70 -8.70 19.62
N TYR A 5 4.22 -9.46 18.63
CA TYR A 5 4.10 -9.09 17.24
C TYR A 5 2.64 -9.24 16.78
N ALA A 6 1.94 -8.11 16.66
CA ALA A 6 0.60 -8.09 16.09
C ALA A 6 0.67 -8.16 14.55
N PRO A 7 -0.26 -8.87 13.88
CA PRO A 7 -0.40 -8.75 12.43
C PRO A 7 -0.68 -7.28 12.07
N GLY A 8 0.01 -6.77 11.06
CA GLY A 8 0.02 -5.35 10.66
C GLY A 8 1.11 -4.51 11.32
N ALA A 9 1.85 -5.04 12.30
CA ALA A 9 3.00 -4.34 12.86
C ALA A 9 4.12 -4.18 11.80
N ARG A 10 4.82 -3.05 11.85
CA ARG A 10 6.03 -2.80 11.04
C ARG A 10 7.27 -3.18 11.85
N VAL A 11 8.12 -3.99 11.23
CA VAL A 11 9.36 -4.48 11.84
C VAL A 11 10.51 -4.24 10.87
N VAL A 12 11.66 -3.86 11.41
CA VAL A 12 12.93 -3.83 10.68
C VAL A 12 13.65 -5.13 11.01
N ILE A 13 13.99 -5.91 9.99
CA ILE A 13 14.74 -7.15 10.10
C ILE A 13 15.88 -7.07 9.10
N ARG A 14 17.14 -7.18 9.59
CA ARG A 14 18.36 -7.08 8.78
C ARG A 14 18.38 -5.82 7.89
N ASP A 15 18.16 -4.67 8.52
CA ASP A 15 18.07 -3.33 7.90
C ASP A 15 16.99 -3.15 6.81
N CYS A 16 16.13 -4.17 6.61
CA CYS A 16 15.01 -4.11 5.70
C CYS A 16 13.69 -3.94 6.46
N GLU A 17 12.78 -3.15 5.91
CA GLU A 17 11.45 -2.99 6.49
C GLU A 17 10.49 -4.06 5.98
N TRP A 18 9.70 -4.60 6.91
CA TRP A 18 8.73 -5.65 6.68
C TRP A 18 7.41 -5.36 7.42
N ILE A 19 6.30 -5.88 6.88
CA ILE A 19 5.00 -5.91 7.54
C ILE A 19 4.68 -7.32 8.02
N VAL A 20 4.30 -7.46 9.28
CA VAL A 20 3.91 -8.76 9.84
C VAL A 20 2.53 -9.16 9.31
N ARG A 21 2.45 -10.31 8.64
CA ARG A 21 1.18 -10.90 8.19
C ARG A 21 0.59 -11.82 9.24
N ARG A 22 1.45 -12.60 9.89
CA ARG A 22 1.07 -13.59 10.89
C ARG A 22 2.26 -13.86 11.81
N ALA A 23 1.96 -14.07 13.10
CA ALA A 23 2.91 -14.50 14.10
C ALA A 23 2.41 -15.81 14.72
N ASP A 24 3.13 -16.90 14.47
CA ASP A 24 2.84 -18.23 15.02
C ASP A 24 3.79 -18.52 16.18
N ALA A 25 3.30 -19.15 17.25
CA ALA A 25 4.18 -19.63 18.31
C ALA A 25 4.96 -20.86 17.81
N SER A 26 6.26 -20.90 18.12
CA SER A 26 7.13 -22.04 17.84
C SER A 26 7.39 -22.82 19.12
N ASP A 27 7.58 -24.14 19.00
CA ASP A 27 7.88 -25.06 20.10
C ASP A 27 9.18 -24.69 20.83
N ASP A 28 10.08 -23.99 20.14
CA ASP A 28 11.32 -23.47 20.73
C ASP A 28 11.06 -22.36 21.76
N GLY A 29 9.82 -21.90 21.97
CA GLY A 29 9.50 -20.79 22.86
C GLY A 29 9.74 -19.41 22.24
N GLY A 30 9.80 -19.34 20.91
CA GLY A 30 9.84 -18.12 20.12
C GLY A 30 8.62 -17.97 19.21
N TYR A 31 8.70 -17.04 18.26
CA TYR A 31 7.68 -16.85 17.23
C TYR A 31 8.24 -17.07 15.82
N ILE A 32 7.42 -17.65 14.95
CA ILE A 32 7.61 -17.67 13.51
C ILE A 32 6.84 -16.48 12.93
N LEU A 33 7.55 -15.50 12.41
CA LEU A 33 6.97 -14.32 11.78
C LEU A 33 6.86 -14.55 10.28
N THR A 34 5.65 -14.59 9.75
CA THR A 34 5.43 -14.48 8.30
C THR A 34 5.28 -13.00 7.96
N VAL A 35 6.17 -12.49 7.12
CA VAL A 35 6.26 -11.07 6.81
C VAL A 35 6.34 -10.82 5.31
N ASP A 36 5.85 -9.66 4.87
CA ASP A 36 5.97 -9.17 3.49
C ASP A 36 6.88 -7.94 3.46
N GLY A 37 7.72 -7.83 2.42
CA GLY A 37 8.70 -6.76 2.31
C GLY A 37 8.08 -5.41 1.94
N LEU A 38 8.47 -4.36 2.66
CA LEU A 38 8.07 -2.97 2.40
C LEU A 38 9.19 -2.14 1.77
N SER A 39 10.44 -2.38 2.16
CA SER A 39 11.59 -1.67 1.59
C SER A 39 11.83 -2.07 0.13
N GLU A 40 12.38 -1.16 -0.68
CA GLU A 40 12.62 -1.38 -2.11
C GLU A 40 13.42 -2.67 -2.39
N LEU A 41 14.42 -2.99 -1.55
CA LEU A 41 15.27 -4.19 -1.70
C LEU A 41 14.50 -5.52 -1.52
N VAL A 42 13.40 -5.47 -0.76
CA VAL A 42 12.59 -6.64 -0.40
C VAL A 42 11.16 -6.54 -0.92
N SER A 43 10.84 -5.53 -1.73
CA SER A 43 9.51 -5.31 -2.27
C SER A 43 9.05 -6.51 -3.09
N GLY A 44 7.84 -7.00 -2.82
CA GLY A 44 7.26 -8.18 -3.46
C GLY A 44 7.79 -9.53 -2.97
N LYS A 45 8.68 -9.56 -1.97
CA LYS A 45 9.16 -10.80 -1.35
C LYS A 45 8.41 -11.06 -0.05
N SER A 46 8.03 -12.33 0.15
CA SER A 46 7.54 -12.85 1.43
C SER A 46 8.62 -13.70 2.09
N ALA A 47 8.78 -13.55 3.40
CA ALA A 47 9.80 -14.24 4.17
C ALA A 47 9.24 -14.76 5.49
N ARG A 48 9.93 -15.75 6.07
CA ARG A 48 9.64 -16.29 7.40
C ARG A 48 10.87 -16.14 8.28
N PHE A 49 10.71 -15.48 9.42
CA PHE A 49 11.78 -15.27 10.39
C PHE A 49 11.48 -15.97 11.70
N LEU A 50 12.52 -16.51 12.33
CA LEU A 50 12.46 -17.08 13.67
C LEU A 50 13.00 -16.05 14.66
N THR A 51 12.15 -15.58 15.58
CA THR A 51 12.55 -14.49 16.49
C THR A 51 13.79 -14.84 17.31
N LYS A 52 13.95 -16.10 17.71
CA LYS A 52 15.12 -16.55 18.48
C LYS A 52 16.45 -16.39 17.76
N LEU A 53 16.49 -16.68 16.45
CA LEU A 53 17.73 -16.59 15.68
C LEU A 53 18.10 -15.13 15.45
N GLU A 54 17.12 -14.31 15.08
CA GLU A 54 17.37 -12.91 14.77
C GLU A 54 17.57 -12.05 16.04
N GLU A 55 17.01 -12.44 17.20
CA GLU A 55 17.31 -11.81 18.50
C GLU A 55 18.75 -12.09 18.93
N ALA A 56 19.27 -13.30 18.67
CA ALA A 56 20.68 -13.62 18.92
C ALA A 56 21.63 -12.75 18.08
N GLU A 57 21.21 -12.35 16.88
CA GLU A 57 21.95 -11.46 15.98
C GLU A 57 21.58 -9.97 16.17
N ASN A 58 20.72 -9.63 17.14
CA ASN A 58 20.17 -8.29 17.39
C ASN A 58 19.60 -7.60 16.13
N ALA A 59 19.02 -8.40 15.22
CA ALA A 59 18.61 -7.96 13.89
C ALA A 59 17.13 -7.55 13.79
N ILE A 60 16.32 -7.74 14.86
CA ILE A 60 14.89 -7.37 14.89
C ILE A 60 14.68 -6.07 15.67
N ARG A 61 14.00 -5.11 15.04
CA ARG A 61 13.50 -3.90 15.71
C ARG A 61 12.05 -3.60 15.32
N THR A 62 11.15 -3.58 16.30
CA THR A 62 9.75 -3.18 16.08
C THR A 62 9.65 -1.66 15.98
N LEU A 63 9.04 -1.17 14.88
CA LEU A 63 8.81 0.26 14.69
C LEU A 63 7.51 0.68 15.37
N ASN A 64 7.58 1.75 16.16
CA ASN A 64 6.40 2.33 16.80
C ASN A 64 6.02 3.64 16.07
N PRO A 65 4.82 3.73 15.46
CA PRO A 65 4.38 4.93 14.77
C PRO A 65 4.28 6.15 15.69
N ALA A 66 4.03 5.97 16.99
CA ALA A 66 3.93 7.07 17.95
C ALA A 66 5.29 7.76 18.20
N LYS A 67 6.41 7.12 17.86
CA LYS A 67 7.75 7.69 17.99
C LYS A 67 8.24 8.34 16.69
N ALA A 68 7.44 8.34 15.63
CA ALA A 68 7.81 9.00 14.39
C ALA A 68 7.86 10.52 14.60
N ARG A 69 9.00 11.13 14.25
CA ARG A 69 9.16 12.58 14.30
C ARG A 69 8.72 13.17 12.97
N LEU A 70 7.78 14.10 13.01
CA LEU A 70 7.42 14.88 11.83
C LEU A 70 8.52 15.93 11.60
N GLU A 71 9.03 16.00 10.37
CA GLU A 71 9.99 17.01 9.93
C GLU A 71 9.26 18.01 9.03
N GLU A 72 9.27 19.28 9.43
CA GLU A 72 8.65 20.36 8.67
C GLU A 72 9.62 20.89 7.59
N ASP A 73 9.11 21.14 6.39
CA ASP A 73 9.89 21.74 5.31
C ASP A 73 9.94 23.28 5.46
N LEU A 74 11.14 23.81 5.69
CA LEU A 74 11.39 25.25 5.83
C LEU A 74 11.81 25.93 4.51
N THR A 75 11.83 25.20 3.40
CA THR A 75 12.21 25.72 2.09
C THR A 75 11.15 26.72 1.58
N PRO A 76 11.52 27.82 0.89
CA PRO A 76 10.56 28.75 0.31
C PRO A 76 9.52 28.01 -0.55
N GLY A 77 8.23 28.24 -0.27
CA GLY A 77 7.15 27.61 -1.03
C GLY A 77 7.06 26.08 -0.93
N PHE A 78 7.69 25.46 0.10
CA PHE A 78 7.63 24.02 0.38
C PHE A 78 8.10 23.14 -0.78
N GLU A 79 9.14 23.56 -1.48
CA GLU A 79 9.64 22.87 -2.69
C GLU A 79 9.94 21.40 -2.44
N LYS A 80 10.54 21.04 -1.29
CA LYS A 80 10.90 19.64 -0.98
C LYS A 80 9.65 18.81 -0.74
N SER A 81 8.71 19.30 0.06
CA SER A 81 7.43 18.61 0.28
C SER A 81 6.63 18.45 -1.01
N ARG A 82 6.58 19.49 -1.86
CA ARG A 82 5.87 19.44 -3.15
C ARG A 82 6.50 18.42 -4.10
N LEU A 83 7.82 18.43 -4.22
CA LEU A 83 8.57 17.46 -5.03
C LEU A 83 8.37 16.03 -4.51
N PHE A 84 8.42 15.83 -3.19
CA PHE A 84 8.17 14.53 -2.57
C PHE A 84 6.77 14.01 -2.91
N ILE A 85 5.73 14.82 -2.68
CA ILE A 85 4.34 14.45 -2.98
C ILE A 85 4.15 14.15 -4.47
N GLU A 86 4.72 14.98 -5.35
CA GLU A 86 4.65 14.77 -6.80
C GLU A 86 5.30 13.44 -7.21
N THR A 87 6.47 13.13 -6.65
CA THR A 87 7.17 11.88 -6.89
C THR A 87 6.34 10.67 -6.45
N GLN A 88 5.71 10.73 -5.28
CA GLN A 88 4.82 9.67 -4.79
C GLN A 88 3.61 9.48 -5.69
N LEU A 89 2.98 10.57 -6.15
CA LEU A 89 1.83 10.50 -7.06
C LEU A 89 2.20 9.86 -8.41
N ARG A 90 3.43 10.05 -8.90
CA ARG A 90 3.93 9.39 -10.12
C ARG A 90 4.19 7.90 -9.93
N GLN A 91 4.54 7.47 -8.72
CA GLN A 91 4.79 6.06 -8.38
C GLN A 91 3.50 5.25 -8.18
N ILE A 92 2.38 5.90 -7.85
CA ILE A 92 1.09 5.23 -7.74
C ILE A 92 0.65 4.80 -9.14
N THR A 93 0.93 3.53 -9.49
CA THR A 93 0.32 2.88 -10.65
C THR A 93 -1.20 2.96 -10.47
N PRO A 94 -1.96 3.52 -11.43
CA PRO A 94 -3.40 3.59 -11.30
C PRO A 94 -3.98 2.17 -11.25
N GLN A 95 -4.27 1.66 -10.05
CA GLN A 95 -5.00 0.41 -9.91
C GLN A 95 -6.38 0.59 -10.56
N MET A 96 -6.81 -0.43 -11.31
CA MET A 96 -7.99 -0.46 -12.20
C MET A 96 -9.33 -0.05 -11.55
N THR A 97 -9.35 0.24 -10.25
CA THR A 97 -10.51 0.75 -9.50
C THR A 97 -10.73 2.26 -9.69
N ILE A 98 -9.70 3.09 -9.87
CA ILE A 98 -9.87 4.56 -9.94
C ILE A 98 -10.43 5.05 -11.29
N PHE A 99 -10.44 4.21 -12.33
CA PHE A 99 -10.98 4.59 -13.65
C PHE A 99 -12.52 4.70 -13.66
N THR A 100 -13.21 4.21 -12.64
CA THR A 100 -14.68 4.33 -12.50
C THR A 100 -15.15 5.70 -11.98
N TRP A 101 -14.26 6.49 -11.37
CA TRP A 101 -14.60 7.85 -10.92
C TRP A 101 -14.36 8.93 -11.98
N ALA A 102 -13.44 8.72 -12.92
CA ALA A 102 -13.16 9.66 -14.00
C ALA A 102 -14.31 9.78 -15.02
N THR A 103 -15.14 8.75 -15.19
CA THR A 103 -16.29 8.74 -16.11
C THR A 103 -17.57 9.34 -15.52
N LYS A 104 -17.65 9.56 -14.19
CA LYS A 104 -18.91 9.96 -13.52
C LYS A 104 -19.19 11.48 -13.54
N ARG A 105 -18.20 12.32 -13.88
CA ARG A 105 -18.40 13.79 -14.00
C ARG A 105 -18.97 14.26 -15.35
N ARG A 106 -19.19 13.37 -16.32
CA ARG A 106 -19.73 13.73 -17.66
C ARG A 106 -21.22 13.47 -17.85
N TRP A 107 -21.93 12.98 -16.82
CA TRP A 107 -23.32 12.49 -16.93
C TRP A 107 -24.39 13.34 -16.22
N ILE A 108 -24.08 14.58 -15.82
CA ILE A 108 -25.07 15.51 -15.26
C ILE A 108 -25.20 16.74 -16.17
N ARG A 109 -25.77 16.54 -17.38
CA ARG A 109 -26.68 17.50 -18.03
C ARG A 109 -27.22 16.94 -19.34
N CYS A 110 -28.47 16.50 -19.33
CA CYS A 110 -29.37 16.54 -20.48
C CYS A 110 -30.80 16.30 -19.97
N ARG A 111 -31.45 17.37 -19.52
CA ARG A 111 -32.89 17.44 -19.31
C ARG A 111 -33.36 18.76 -19.93
N ALA A 112 -34.47 18.69 -20.67
CA ALA A 112 -35.01 19.67 -21.62
C ALA A 112 -34.29 19.69 -22.99
N SER A 113 -34.94 19.61 -24.14
CA SER A 113 -36.37 19.60 -24.50
C SER A 113 -36.48 19.25 -26.00
N SER A 114 -37.51 18.47 -26.34
CA SER A 114 -38.19 18.39 -27.65
C SER A 114 -37.35 18.28 -28.95
N THR A 115 -37.57 17.14 -29.61
CA THR A 115 -37.60 16.99 -31.08
C THR A 115 -36.26 17.07 -31.81
N HIS A 116 -35.41 16.05 -31.67
CA HIS A 116 -34.67 15.45 -32.80
C HIS A 116 -34.03 14.13 -32.37
N ARG A 117 -34.21 13.12 -33.22
CA ARG A 117 -33.82 11.71 -33.06
C ARG A 117 -32.28 11.57 -33.04
N CYS A 118 -31.68 11.33 -31.88
CA CYS A 118 -30.33 10.76 -31.78
C CYS A 118 -30.44 9.26 -31.49
N ARG A 119 -30.26 8.42 -32.52
CA ARG A 119 -30.00 6.98 -32.32
C ARG A 119 -28.70 6.85 -31.54
N ARG A 120 -28.77 6.42 -30.28
CA ARG A 120 -27.63 5.82 -29.59
C ARG A 120 -27.50 4.41 -30.12
N SER A 121 -26.58 4.16 -31.04
CA SER A 121 -26.10 2.81 -31.29
C SER A 121 -25.20 2.44 -30.12
N ALA A 122 -25.79 1.81 -29.10
CA ALA A 122 -25.06 1.18 -28.01
C ALA A 122 -24.91 -0.30 -28.35
N GLU A 123 -23.91 -0.65 -29.15
CA GLU A 123 -23.42 -2.02 -29.22
C GLU A 123 -22.18 -2.13 -28.33
N PRO A 124 -22.24 -2.83 -27.20
CA PRO A 124 -21.03 -3.16 -26.44
C PRO A 124 -20.20 -4.19 -27.23
N PRO A 125 -18.85 -4.13 -27.20
CA PRO A 125 -18.05 -5.17 -27.83
C PRO A 125 -18.30 -6.50 -27.11
N ALA A 126 -18.69 -7.51 -27.89
CA ALA A 126 -18.79 -8.88 -27.43
C ALA A 126 -17.40 -9.38 -27.01
N TYR A 127 -17.25 -9.79 -25.76
CA TYR A 127 -16.07 -10.52 -25.31
C TYR A 127 -16.18 -11.96 -25.85
N PRO A 128 -15.20 -12.47 -26.61
CA PRO A 128 -15.17 -13.88 -26.94
C PRO A 128 -14.79 -14.68 -25.69
N ASN A 129 -15.59 -15.70 -25.41
CA ASN A 129 -15.28 -16.76 -24.46
C ASN A 129 -14.09 -17.56 -25.00
N CYS A 130 -12.98 -17.56 -24.26
CA CYS A 130 -11.98 -18.63 -24.16
C CYS A 130 -11.24 -18.43 -22.83
#